data_AF-A0A1Q8VXT7-F1
#
_entry.id   AF-A0A1Q8VXT7-F1
#
_cell.length_a   1.000
_cell.length_b   1.000
_cell.length_c   1.000
_cell.angle_alpha   90.00
_cell.angle_beta   90.00
_cell.angle_gamma   90.00
#
_symmetry.space_group_name_H-M   'P 1'
#
loop_
_entity.id
_entity.type
_entity.pdbx_description
1 polymer ?
#
loop_
_entity_poly.entity_id
_entity_poly.type
_entity_poly.pdbx_seq_one_letter_code
_entity_poly.pdbx_strand_id
1 'polypeptide(L)'
;MEHLDQILSLKGGQTLPEGAHVVSIRPATNFARVYPGGWGYVIAFTATDSSIRAYVTERTGDPGELIERYPTALKVEGGLEDIDLSEISDPWNCVLGRANVLLERPLGRGWLVIQGGPR
;
A
#
# COMPACT_ATOMS: atom_id res chain seq x y z
N MET A 1 4.55 16.80 -5.60
CA MET A 1 4.67 16.22 -4.24
C MET A 1 3.91 17.00 -3.17
N GLU A 2 3.47 18.24 -3.41
CA GLU A 2 2.81 19.11 -2.40
C GLU A 2 1.54 18.55 -1.72
N HIS A 3 0.94 17.48 -2.26
CA HIS A 3 -0.28 16.89 -1.68
C HIS A 3 -0.05 15.53 -1.00
N LEU A 4 1.18 15.01 -0.95
CA LEU A 4 1.45 13.72 -0.32
C LEU A 4 1.08 13.71 1.16
N ASP A 5 1.56 14.70 1.92
CA ASP A 5 1.29 14.77 3.37
C ASP A 5 -0.19 14.96 3.67
N GLN A 6 -0.91 15.68 2.80
CA GLN A 6 -2.35 15.83 2.89
C GLN A 6 -3.05 14.48 2.69
N ILE A 7 -2.64 13.70 1.69
CA ILE A 7 -3.18 12.38 1.39
C ILE A 7 -2.85 11.39 2.52
N LEU A 8 -1.62 11.38 3.02
CA LEU A 8 -1.17 10.55 4.14
C LEU A 8 -1.90 10.88 5.44
N SER A 9 -2.22 12.16 5.67
CA SER A 9 -2.99 12.61 6.83
C SER A 9 -4.48 12.25 6.75
N LEU A 10 -4.98 11.74 5.62
CA LEU A 10 -6.38 11.33 5.52
C LEU A 10 -6.67 10.14 6.44
N LYS A 11 -7.90 10.13 6.97
CA LYS A 11 -8.58 9.03 7.67
C LYS A 11 -7.64 7.95 8.25
N GLY A 12 -6.91 8.29 9.32
CA GLY A 12 -6.14 7.32 10.11
C GLY A 12 -4.64 7.53 10.14
N GLY A 13 -4.09 8.49 9.39
CA GLY A 13 -2.66 8.85 9.45
C GLY A 13 -1.78 7.72 8.95
N GLN A 14 -1.58 7.67 7.64
CA GLN A 14 -0.70 6.71 7.00
C GLN A 14 0.70 7.27 6.86
N THR A 15 1.69 6.39 6.91
CA THR A 15 3.10 6.73 6.71
C THR A 15 3.68 5.80 5.66
N LEU A 16 4.82 6.20 5.11
CA LEU A 16 5.65 5.38 4.23
C LEU A 16 6.88 4.89 5.01
N PRO A 17 7.58 3.85 4.51
CA PRO A 17 8.85 3.43 5.10
C PRO A 17 9.86 4.58 5.19
N GLU A 18 10.75 4.51 6.17
CA GLU A 18 11.81 5.51 6.33
C GLU A 18 12.69 5.59 5.07
N GLY A 19 12.89 6.81 4.56
CA GLY A 19 13.65 7.04 3.33
C GLY A 19 12.92 6.59 2.05
N ALA A 20 11.62 6.30 2.10
CA ALA A 20 10.87 5.94 0.91
C ALA A 20 10.83 7.08 -0.11
N HIS A 21 11.11 6.74 -1.37
CA HIS A 21 10.96 7.64 -2.50
C HIS A 21 9.62 7.35 -3.19
N VAL A 22 8.75 8.35 -3.22
CA VAL A 22 7.47 8.24 -3.94
C VAL A 22 7.72 8.30 -5.44
N VAL A 23 7.34 7.24 -6.13
CA VAL A 23 7.44 7.10 -7.59
C VAL A 23 6.25 7.75 -8.27
N SER A 24 5.04 7.51 -7.77
CA SER A 24 3.83 8.10 -8.33
C SER A 24 2.68 8.13 -7.32
N ILE A 25 1.74 9.05 -7.54
CA ILE A 25 0.48 9.16 -6.80
C ILE A 25 -0.63 9.25 -7.84
N ARG A 26 -1.62 8.36 -7.73
CA ARG A 26 -2.79 8.36 -8.62
C ARG A 26 -4.08 8.08 -7.86
N PRO A 27 -5.22 8.63 -8.30
CA PRO A 27 -6.52 8.29 -7.71
C PRO A 27 -6.86 6.82 -7.95
N ALA A 28 -7.51 6.18 -6.98
CA ALA A 28 -8.01 4.80 -7.06
C ALA A 28 -9.40 4.77 -7.74
N THR A 29 -9.39 4.94 -9.06
CA THR A 29 -10.59 5.07 -9.90
C THR A 29 -11.35 3.76 -10.08
N ASN A 30 -10.64 2.63 -10.17
CA ASN A 30 -11.28 1.33 -10.29
C ASN A 30 -11.97 0.94 -8.98
N PHE A 31 -11.33 1.21 -7.84
CA PHE A 31 -11.95 1.05 -6.53
C PHE A 31 -13.22 1.90 -6.40
N ALA A 32 -13.13 3.21 -6.72
CA ALA A 32 -14.28 4.13 -6.65
C ALA A 32 -15.44 3.71 -7.56
N ARG A 33 -15.16 2.99 -8.66
CA ARG A 33 -16.19 2.48 -9.57
C ARG A 33 -16.94 1.28 -9.00
N VAL A 34 -16.27 0.39 -8.28
CA VAL A 34 -16.89 -0.82 -7.69
C VAL A 34 -17.47 -0.56 -6.30
N TYR A 35 -17.07 0.53 -5.65
CA TYR A 35 -17.57 0.94 -4.33
C TYR A 35 -18.33 2.28 -4.42
N PRO A 36 -19.68 2.29 -4.42
CA PRO A 36 -20.47 3.52 -4.53
C PRO A 36 -20.11 4.56 -3.46
N GLY A 37 -19.70 5.76 -3.91
CA GLY A 37 -19.23 6.84 -3.02
C GLY A 37 -17.83 6.62 -2.44
N GLY A 38 -17.13 5.57 -2.89
CA GLY A 38 -15.74 5.30 -2.59
C GLY A 38 -14.81 6.30 -3.24
N TRP A 39 -13.71 6.55 -2.57
CA TRP A 39 -12.57 7.29 -3.09
C TRP A 39 -11.29 6.64 -2.59
N GLY A 40 -10.18 6.86 -3.26
CA GLY A 40 -8.89 6.41 -2.77
C GLY A 40 -7.73 6.96 -3.56
N TYR A 41 -6.53 6.68 -3.08
CA TYR A 41 -5.26 7.02 -3.72
C TYR A 41 -4.32 5.83 -3.66
N VAL A 42 -3.64 5.56 -4.76
CA VAL A 42 -2.52 4.62 -4.86
C VAL A 42 -1.23 5.43 -4.88
N ILE A 43 -0.38 5.20 -3.88
CA ILE A 43 0.94 5.80 -3.77
C ILE A 43 1.96 4.69 -4.03
N ALA A 44 2.62 4.73 -5.19
CA ALA A 44 3.73 3.83 -5.48
C ALA A 44 5.01 4.43 -4.91
N PHE A 45 5.82 3.61 -4.25
CA PHE A 45 7.08 4.03 -3.64
C PHE A 45 8.17 2.98 -3.82
N THR A 46 9.42 3.42 -3.68
CA THR A 46 10.58 2.56 -3.53
C THR A 46 11.24 2.84 -2.19
N ALA A 47 11.74 1.80 -1.52
CA ALA A 47 12.46 1.94 -0.26
C ALA A 47 13.49 0.82 -0.13
N THR A 48 14.43 0.95 0.80
CA THR A 48 15.40 -0.11 1.08
C THR A 48 14.70 -1.32 1.70
N ASP A 49 15.27 -2.52 1.49
CA ASP A 49 14.78 -3.76 2.10
C ASP A 49 14.63 -3.61 3.64
N SER A 50 15.67 -3.11 4.31
CA SER A 50 15.64 -2.85 5.75
C SER A 50 14.53 -1.89 6.18
N SER A 51 14.32 -0.80 5.43
CA SER A 51 13.24 0.16 5.72
C SER A 51 11.87 -0.48 5.58
N ILE A 52 11.67 -1.32 4.56
CA ILE A 52 10.40 -2.02 4.32
C ILE A 52 10.13 -3.02 5.45
N ARG A 53 11.13 -3.81 5.87
CA ARG A 53 10.99 -4.77 6.99
C ARG A 53 10.67 -4.07 8.31
N ALA A 54 11.35 -2.95 8.60
CA ALA A 54 11.08 -2.15 9.78
C ALA A 54 9.64 -1.60 9.74
N TYR A 55 9.24 -1.03 8.60
CA TYR A 55 7.90 -0.50 8.38
C TYR A 55 6.81 -1.56 8.59
N VAL A 56 6.99 -2.76 8.04
CA VAL A 56 6.04 -3.88 8.22
C VAL A 56 5.91 -4.22 9.70
N THR A 57 7.04 -4.41 10.39
CA THR A 57 7.06 -4.71 11.83
C THR A 57 6.34 -3.65 12.66
N GLU A 58 6.57 -2.37 12.35
CA GLU A 58 5.97 -1.26 13.10
C GLU A 58 4.48 -1.06 12.79
N ARG A 59 4.09 -1.16 11.52
CA ARG A 59 2.75 -0.74 11.06
C ARG A 59 1.72 -1.85 11.04
N THR A 60 2.15 -3.08 10.76
CA THR A 60 1.26 -4.24 10.66
C THR A 60 1.24 -5.08 11.94
N GLY A 61 2.32 -5.01 12.73
CA GLY A 61 2.56 -5.92 13.85
C GLY A 61 3.11 -7.30 13.41
N ASP A 62 3.18 -7.56 12.11
CA ASP A 62 3.78 -8.79 11.56
C ASP A 62 5.32 -8.67 11.53
N PRO A 63 6.07 -9.72 11.88
CA PRO A 63 7.53 -9.72 11.76
C PRO A 63 8.00 -9.46 10.31
N GLY A 64 8.57 -8.29 10.03
CA GLY A 64 9.08 -7.94 8.69
C GLY A 64 10.27 -8.82 8.26
N GLU A 65 11.02 -9.38 9.20
CA GLU A 65 12.08 -10.35 8.92
C GLU A 65 11.56 -11.62 8.24
N LEU A 66 10.29 -11.99 8.49
CA LEU A 66 9.67 -13.19 7.95
C LEU A 66 8.89 -12.92 6.65
N ILE A 67 8.97 -11.71 6.08
CA ILE A 67 8.13 -11.33 4.93
C ILE A 67 8.30 -12.23 3.71
N GLU A 68 9.50 -12.77 3.48
CA GLU A 68 9.76 -13.72 2.39
C GLU A 68 9.01 -15.06 2.56
N ARG A 69 8.59 -15.37 3.79
CA ARG A 69 7.88 -16.61 4.13
C ARG A 69 6.37 -16.43 4.15
N TYR A 70 5.87 -15.20 4.01
CA TYR A 70 4.44 -14.95 4.04
C TYR A 70 3.76 -15.38 2.73
N PRO A 71 2.47 -15.75 2.79
CA PRO A 71 1.72 -16.11 1.60
C PRO A 71 1.70 -14.98 0.57
N THR A 72 1.82 -15.35 -0.71
CA THR A 72 1.60 -14.43 -1.81
C THR A 72 0.14 -13.95 -1.83
N ALA A 73 -0.06 -12.66 -2.07
CA ALA A 73 -1.36 -12.05 -2.28
C ALA A 73 -1.96 -12.56 -3.60
N LEU A 74 -3.03 -13.35 -3.50
CA LEU A 74 -3.67 -13.99 -4.66
C LEU A 74 -4.93 -13.27 -5.15
N LYS A 75 -5.36 -12.17 -4.50
CA LYS A 75 -6.61 -11.48 -4.82
C LYS A 75 -6.47 -9.96 -4.86
N VAL A 76 -7.15 -9.36 -5.82
CA VAL A 76 -7.22 -7.91 -6.10
C VAL A 76 -8.39 -7.23 -5.34
N GLU A 77 -9.15 -7.98 -4.55
CA GLU A 77 -10.31 -7.47 -3.81
C GLU A 77 -9.87 -6.69 -2.56
N GLY A 78 -10.67 -5.69 -2.18
CA GLY A 78 -10.41 -4.89 -0.98
C GLY A 78 -9.61 -3.62 -1.27
N GLY A 79 -9.77 -3.08 -2.48
CA GLY A 79 -9.21 -1.78 -2.80
C GLY A 79 -7.82 -1.82 -3.45
N LEU A 80 -7.44 -2.96 -4.04
CA LEU A 80 -6.28 -3.09 -4.93
C LEU A 80 -6.69 -3.07 -6.41
N GLU A 81 -7.93 -2.72 -6.76
CA GLU A 81 -8.48 -2.80 -8.13
C GLU A 81 -7.77 -1.88 -9.12
N ASP A 82 -7.02 -0.90 -8.61
CA ASP A 82 -6.18 -0.01 -9.41
C ASP A 82 -4.77 -0.57 -9.63
N ILE A 83 -4.39 -1.69 -9.02
CA ILE A 83 -3.07 -2.31 -9.14
C ILE A 83 -3.16 -3.61 -9.94
N ASP A 84 -2.29 -3.72 -10.95
CA ASP A 84 -2.12 -4.96 -11.71
C ASP A 84 -1.14 -5.88 -10.98
N LEU A 85 -1.66 -6.92 -10.31
CA LEU A 85 -0.84 -7.90 -9.60
C LEU A 85 -0.02 -8.79 -10.54
N SER A 86 -0.37 -8.88 -11.83
CA SER A 86 0.39 -9.71 -12.79
C SER A 86 1.78 -9.16 -13.09
N GLU A 87 1.97 -7.86 -12.89
CA GLU A 87 3.23 -7.14 -13.08
C GLU A 87 4.07 -7.05 -11.79
N ILE A 88 3.63 -7.72 -10.71
CA ILE A 88 4.28 -7.69 -9.39
C ILE A 88 4.81 -9.08 -9.06
N SER A 89 6.10 -9.16 -8.80
CA SER A 89 6.75 -10.41 -8.40
C SER A 89 6.42 -10.74 -6.94
N ASP A 90 5.87 -11.93 -6.72
CA ASP A 90 5.54 -12.46 -5.39
C ASP A 90 4.91 -11.41 -4.44
N PRO A 91 3.76 -10.82 -4.82
CA PRO A 91 3.15 -9.74 -4.05
C PRO A 91 2.78 -10.19 -2.63
N TRP A 92 2.96 -9.32 -1.65
CA TRP A 92 2.44 -9.50 -0.30
C TRP A 92 1.60 -8.30 0.10
N ASN A 93 0.39 -8.51 0.63
CA ASN A 93 -0.48 -7.43 1.05
C ASN A 93 -0.88 -7.55 2.53
N CYS A 94 -1.11 -6.41 3.16
CA CYS A 94 -1.65 -6.32 4.51
C CYS A 94 -2.58 -5.10 4.65
N VAL A 95 -3.65 -5.27 5.43
CA VAL A 95 -4.64 -4.21 5.68
C VAL A 95 -4.17 -3.36 6.86
N LEU A 96 -3.97 -2.07 6.63
CA LEU A 96 -3.60 -1.04 7.59
C LEU A 96 -4.79 -0.14 7.93
N GLY A 97 -5.83 -0.74 8.52
CA GLY A 97 -7.07 -0.03 8.90
C GLY A 97 -7.85 0.47 7.68
N ARG A 98 -7.64 1.73 7.28
CA ARG A 98 -8.26 2.35 6.09
C ARG A 98 -7.31 2.45 4.89
N ALA A 99 -6.19 1.77 4.97
CA ALA A 99 -5.28 1.62 3.86
C ALA A 99 -4.90 0.15 3.68
N ASN A 100 -4.37 -0.18 2.52
CA ASN A 100 -3.73 -1.44 2.23
C ASN A 100 -2.29 -1.16 1.84
N VAL A 101 -1.35 -1.92 2.40
CA VAL A 101 0.02 -1.95 1.88
C VAL A 101 0.17 -3.19 1.00
N LEU A 102 0.77 -3.00 -0.16
CA LEU A 102 1.17 -4.06 -1.08
C LEU A 102 2.67 -3.91 -1.31
N LEU A 103 3.43 -4.99 -1.15
CA LEU A 103 4.87 -5.03 -1.31
C LEU A 103 5.22 -6.07 -2.35
N GLU A 104 6.20 -5.75 -3.19
CA GLU A 104 6.79 -6.71 -4.12
C GLU A 104 7.98 -7.41 -3.47
N ARG A 105 8.17 -8.70 -3.77
CA ARG A 105 9.35 -9.47 -3.34
C ARG A 105 10.16 -9.90 -4.56
N PRO A 106 11.50 -9.76 -4.55
CA PRO A 106 12.34 -9.22 -3.46
C PRO A 106 12.07 -7.74 -3.16
N LEU A 107 12.23 -7.35 -1.89
CA LEU A 107 11.81 -6.04 -1.40
C LEU A 107 12.56 -4.88 -2.09
N GLY A 108 11.81 -3.86 -2.47
CA GLY A 108 12.35 -2.65 -3.07
C GLY A 108 11.28 -1.71 -3.64
N ARG A 109 10.14 -2.26 -4.06
CA ARG A 109 8.96 -1.52 -4.49
C ARG A 109 7.76 -1.85 -3.60
N GLY A 110 6.89 -0.86 -3.41
CA GLY A 110 5.65 -1.02 -2.69
C GLY A 110 4.59 -0.02 -3.13
N TRP A 111 3.35 -0.31 -2.73
CA TRP A 111 2.20 0.53 -2.96
C TRP A 111 1.42 0.67 -1.67
N LEU A 112 1.16 1.90 -1.29
CA LEU A 112 0.22 2.23 -0.22
C LEU A 112 -1.09 2.68 -0.87
N VAL A 113 -2.17 1.95 -0.62
CA VAL A 113 -3.49 2.28 -1.15
C VAL A 113 -4.37 2.77 -0.02
N ILE A 114 -4.65 4.07 -0.01
CA ILE A 114 -5.54 4.70 0.97
C ILE A 114 -6.94 4.71 0.40
N GLN A 115 -7.90 4.21 1.18
CA GLN A 115 -9.30 4.11 0.76
C GLN A 115 -10.20 4.84 1.75
N GLY A 116 -11.27 5.42 1.23
CA GLY A 116 -12.34 5.97 2.02
C GLY A 116 -13.68 5.77 1.34
N GLY A 117 -14.73 5.77 2.15
CA GLY A 117 -16.11 5.73 1.67
C GLY A 117 -16.98 6.75 2.41
N PRO A 118 -18.28 6.79 2.04
CA PRO A 118 -19.29 7.56 2.76
C PRO A 118 -19.27 7.17 4.24
N ARG A 119 -19.48 8.14 5.12
CA ARG A 119 -19.63 7.88 6.56
C ARG A 119 -20.94 7.19 6.85
#